data_AF-A0A814TNR0-F1
#
_entry.id   AF-A0A814TNR0-F1
#
_cell.length_a   1.000
_cell.length_b   1.000
_cell.length_c   1.000
_cell.angle_alpha   90.00
_cell.angle_beta   90.00
_cell.angle_gamma   90.00
#
_symmetry.space_group_name_H-M   'P 1'
#
loop_
_entity.id
_entity.type
_entity.pdbx_description
1 polymer ?
#
loop_
_entity_poly.entity_id
_entity_poly.type
_entity_poly.pdbx_seq_one_letter_code
_entity_poly.pdbx_strand_id
1 'polypeptide(L)'
;PVDRAFYEAGIMCRKVNWNEMSMMFLNRYLDVVDAIEEHNPDMLATSDFVETDIPYEIELPDEPTLPPEQHEKVKEHVLTLSMKQAIKPALRRDSRNCIEFSLINPETNERASPCLITGYPVLDDRVIFDRFNLMANKEDWNKFVLSAKSIRRESLQDCLKFLTKWTGAQPNVSL
;
A
#
# COMPACT_ATOMS: atom_id res chain seq x y z
N PRO A 1 -8.49 -10.58 3.79
CA PRO A 1 -9.78 -9.95 3.46
C PRO A 1 -9.57 -8.48 3.09
N VAL A 2 -10.45 -7.93 2.25
CA VAL A 2 -10.29 -6.58 1.67
C VAL A 2 -10.42 -5.44 2.68
N ASP A 3 -11.35 -5.55 3.63
CA ASP A 3 -11.52 -4.65 4.77
C ASP A 3 -10.22 -4.53 5.58
N ARG A 4 -9.56 -5.66 5.87
CA ARG A 4 -8.28 -5.67 6.59
C ARG A 4 -7.20 -4.88 5.85
N ALA A 5 -7.11 -5.06 4.52
CA ALA A 5 -6.10 -4.40 3.71
C ALA A 5 -6.27 -2.88 3.74
N PHE A 6 -7.50 -2.37 3.57
CA PHE A 6 -7.81 -0.95 3.65
C PHE A 6 -7.58 -0.37 5.05
N TYR A 7 -7.96 -1.11 6.10
CA TYR A 7 -7.69 -0.71 7.48
C TYR A 7 -6.18 -0.57 7.73
N GLU A 8 -5.40 -1.61 7.43
CA GLU A 8 -3.95 -1.61 7.67
C GLU A 8 -3.26 -0.50 6.88
N ALA A 9 -3.63 -0.30 5.61
CA ALA A 9 -3.12 0.79 4.77
C ALA A 9 -3.41 2.17 5.38
N GLY A 10 -4.64 2.41 5.83
CA GLY A 10 -5.04 3.64 6.48
C GLY A 10 -4.27 3.92 7.77
N ILE A 11 -4.16 2.90 8.64
CA ILE A 11 -3.40 3.01 9.89
C ILE A 11 -1.92 3.26 9.65
N MET A 12 -1.30 2.62 8.65
CA MET A 12 0.10 2.85 8.32
C MET A 12 0.33 4.26 7.77
N CYS A 13 -0.56 4.76 6.90
CA CYS A 13 -0.52 6.14 6.42
C CYS A 13 -0.60 7.14 7.59
N ARG A 14 -1.52 6.90 8.54
CA ARG A 14 -1.65 7.73 9.74
C ARG A 14 -0.37 7.78 10.56
N LYS A 15 0.30 6.64 10.78
CA LYS A 15 1.54 6.56 11.57
C LYS A 15 2.68 7.41 10.99
N VAL A 16 2.66 7.67 9.68
CA VAL A 16 3.66 8.50 8.98
C VAL A 16 3.10 9.89 8.60
N ASN A 17 1.98 10.30 9.21
CA ASN A 17 1.30 11.59 8.98
C ASN A 17 0.83 11.83 7.53
N TRP A 18 0.53 10.75 6.79
CA TRP A 18 -0.08 10.83 5.46
C TRP A 18 -1.60 10.88 5.63
N ASN A 19 -2.10 11.98 6.20
CA ASN A 19 -3.48 12.09 6.67
C ASN A 19 -4.50 11.99 5.54
N GLU A 20 -4.21 12.56 4.37
CA GLU A 20 -5.10 12.55 3.20
C GLU A 20 -5.33 11.12 2.69
N MET A 21 -4.24 10.34 2.54
CA MET A 21 -4.32 8.94 2.13
C MET A 21 -4.88 8.04 3.24
N SER A 22 -4.54 8.33 4.50
CA SER A 22 -5.16 7.65 5.64
C SER A 22 -6.67 7.81 5.59
N MET A 23 -7.17 9.01 5.27
CA MET A 23 -8.60 9.27 5.19
C MET A 23 -9.24 8.54 4.01
N MET A 24 -8.58 8.49 2.84
CA MET A 24 -9.03 7.70 1.68
C MET A 24 -9.20 6.22 2.04
N PHE A 25 -8.17 5.59 2.62
CA PHE A 25 -8.21 4.16 2.92
C PHE A 25 -9.15 3.82 4.08
N LEU A 26 -9.24 4.67 5.10
CA LEU A 26 -10.16 4.42 6.22
C LEU A 26 -11.63 4.66 5.85
N ASN A 27 -11.93 5.63 4.98
CA ASN A 27 -13.28 5.75 4.42
C ASN A 27 -13.64 4.49 3.64
N ARG A 28 -12.74 4.01 2.76
CA ARG A 28 -12.99 2.79 2.01
C ARG A 28 -13.15 1.56 2.91
N TYR A 29 -12.40 1.48 4.00
CA TYR A 29 -12.61 0.43 5.00
C TYR A 29 -14.02 0.47 5.58
N LEU A 30 -14.55 1.66 5.91
CA LEU A 30 -15.92 1.80 6.43
C LEU A 30 -16.95 1.34 5.40
N ASP A 31 -16.82 1.78 4.13
CA ASP A 31 -17.70 1.35 3.04
C ASP A 31 -17.70 -0.19 2.87
N VAL A 32 -16.53 -0.81 3.00
CA VAL A 32 -16.38 -2.28 2.91
C VAL A 32 -17.03 -2.99 4.09
N VAL A 33 -16.90 -2.46 5.32
CA VAL A 33 -17.58 -3.05 6.47
C VAL A 33 -19.09 -2.95 6.33
N ASP A 34 -19.61 -1.79 5.91
CA ASP A 34 -21.05 -1.61 5.66
C ASP A 34 -21.54 -2.60 4.57
N ALA A 35 -20.77 -2.79 3.50
CA ALA A 35 -21.08 -3.77 2.46
C ALA A 35 -21.05 -5.23 2.96
N ILE A 36 -20.14 -5.58 3.89
CA ILE A 36 -20.08 -6.90 4.53
C ILE A 36 -21.33 -7.13 5.39
N GLU A 37 -21.69 -6.17 6.24
CA GLU A 37 -22.84 -6.29 7.13
C GLU A 37 -24.15 -6.45 6.36
N GLU A 38 -24.33 -5.70 5.26
CA GLU A 38 -25.49 -5.77 4.37
C GLU A 38 -25.40 -6.91 3.35
N HIS A 39 -24.29 -7.65 3.30
CA HIS A 39 -24.01 -8.72 2.33
C HIS A 39 -24.21 -8.24 0.87
N ASN A 40 -23.82 -7.00 0.58
CA ASN A 40 -24.11 -6.34 -0.67
C ASN A 40 -22.87 -5.61 -1.24
N PRO A 41 -22.09 -6.25 -2.14
CA PRO A 41 -20.91 -5.63 -2.74
C PRO A 41 -21.24 -4.43 -3.64
N ASP A 42 -22.48 -4.31 -4.14
CA ASP A 42 -22.90 -3.19 -5.00
C ASP A 42 -22.92 -1.85 -4.24
N MET A 43 -22.82 -1.87 -2.91
CA MET A 43 -22.70 -0.66 -2.08
C MET A 43 -21.35 0.04 -2.23
N LEU A 44 -20.34 -0.63 -2.79
CA LEU A 44 -19.00 -0.07 -2.92
C LEU A 44 -18.90 0.89 -4.12
N ALA A 45 -18.68 2.17 -3.82
CA ALA A 45 -18.45 3.19 -4.84
C ALA A 45 -17.13 2.94 -5.60
N THR A 46 -17.21 2.93 -6.92
CA THR A 46 -16.08 2.65 -7.82
C THR A 46 -15.19 3.88 -8.07
N SER A 47 -15.62 5.08 -7.67
CA SER A 47 -14.99 6.34 -8.07
C SER A 47 -13.60 6.60 -7.47
N ASP A 48 -13.41 6.28 -6.19
CA ASP A 48 -12.27 6.83 -5.44
C ASP A 48 -10.93 6.16 -5.78
N PHE A 49 -11.00 4.99 -6.42
CA PHE A 49 -9.85 4.19 -6.82
C PHE A 49 -9.86 3.87 -8.32
N VAL A 50 -10.66 4.62 -9.11
CA VAL A 50 -10.87 4.38 -10.55
C VAL A 50 -9.56 4.36 -11.36
N GLU A 51 -8.60 5.18 -10.95
CA GLU A 51 -7.28 5.33 -11.59
C GLU A 51 -6.21 4.38 -11.01
N THR A 52 -6.64 3.35 -10.27
CA THR A 52 -5.73 2.37 -9.66
C THR A 52 -5.92 0.97 -10.26
N ASP A 53 -5.00 0.08 -9.92
CA ASP A 53 -5.00 -1.34 -10.23
C ASP A 53 -5.60 -2.19 -9.09
N ILE A 54 -6.31 -1.56 -8.15
CA ILE A 54 -7.08 -2.25 -7.10
C ILE A 54 -8.33 -2.88 -7.76
N PRO A 55 -8.58 -4.18 -7.57
CA PRO A 55 -9.77 -4.84 -8.13
C PRO A 55 -11.07 -4.24 -7.61
N TYR A 56 -12.06 -4.08 -8.50
CA TYR A 56 -13.43 -3.68 -8.13
C TYR A 56 -14.30 -4.87 -7.76
N GLU A 57 -14.18 -5.96 -8.51
CA GLU A 57 -14.85 -7.22 -8.22
C GLU A 57 -14.07 -7.91 -7.10
N ILE A 58 -14.55 -7.70 -5.89
CA ILE A 58 -13.99 -8.29 -4.68
C ILE A 58 -15.00 -9.22 -4.03
N GLU A 59 -14.54 -10.38 -3.58
CA GLU A 59 -15.34 -11.25 -2.71
C GLU A 59 -15.34 -10.65 -1.30
N LEU A 60 -16.54 -10.38 -0.78
CA LEU A 60 -16.71 -9.94 0.59
C LEU A 60 -16.51 -11.12 1.55
N PRO A 61 -15.80 -10.94 2.66
CA PRO A 61 -15.78 -11.94 3.73
C PRO A 61 -17.15 -12.04 4.41
N ASP A 62 -17.39 -13.16 5.10
CA ASP A 62 -18.65 -13.40 5.84
C ASP A 62 -18.82 -12.46 7.04
N GLU A 63 -17.72 -12.06 7.67
CA GLU A 63 -17.72 -11.19 8.86
C GLU A 63 -16.60 -10.14 8.77
N PRO A 64 -16.79 -8.93 9.34
CA PRO A 64 -15.74 -7.93 9.43
C PRO A 64 -14.51 -8.44 10.20
N THR A 65 -13.32 -8.09 9.72
CA THR A 65 -12.05 -8.53 10.34
C THR A 65 -11.85 -7.95 11.73
N LEU A 66 -12.33 -6.73 11.98
CA LEU A 66 -12.13 -6.04 13.25
C LEU A 66 -13.33 -6.21 14.19
N PRO A 67 -13.09 -6.29 15.51
CA PRO A 67 -14.18 -6.26 16.47
C PRO A 67 -14.87 -4.88 16.48
N PRO A 68 -16.14 -4.80 16.90
CA PRO A 68 -16.93 -3.56 16.89
C PRO A 68 -16.24 -2.37 17.57
N GLU A 69 -15.56 -2.60 18.70
CA GLU A 69 -14.83 -1.55 19.42
C GLU A 69 -13.73 -0.89 18.57
N GLN A 70 -13.03 -1.67 17.74
CA GLN A 70 -12.00 -1.12 16.85
C GLN A 70 -12.61 -0.43 15.64
N HIS A 71 -13.72 -0.96 15.13
CA HIS A 71 -14.47 -0.32 14.06
C HIS A 71 -15.00 1.07 14.47
N GLU A 72 -15.57 1.20 15.67
CA GLU A 72 -16.02 2.50 16.21
C GLU A 72 -14.86 3.49 16.37
N LYS A 73 -13.67 3.04 16.80
CA LYS A 73 -12.47 3.90 16.83
C LYS A 73 -12.08 4.43 15.45
N VAL A 74 -12.31 3.66 14.38
CA VAL A 74 -12.06 4.12 13.01
C VAL A 74 -13.11 5.17 12.61
N LYS A 75 -14.39 4.93 12.88
CA LYS A 75 -15.48 5.91 12.64
C LYS A 75 -15.20 7.24 13.33
N GLU A 76 -14.91 7.23 14.63
CA GLU A 76 -14.58 8.43 15.40
C GLU A 76 -13.39 9.19 14.81
N HIS A 77 -12.38 8.45 14.35
CA HIS A 77 -11.18 9.05 13.76
C HIS A 77 -11.47 9.74 12.43
N VAL A 78 -12.18 9.06 11.52
CA VAL A 78 -12.59 9.60 10.22
C VAL A 78 -13.49 10.83 10.42
N LEU A 79 -14.43 10.76 11.36
CA LEU A 79 -15.30 11.90 11.72
C LEU A 79 -14.46 13.09 12.22
N THR A 80 -13.51 12.84 13.12
CA THR A 80 -12.61 13.88 13.66
C THR A 80 -11.79 14.55 12.55
N LEU A 81 -11.28 13.79 11.59
CA LEU A 81 -10.55 14.33 10.44
C LEU A 81 -11.46 15.17 9.54
N SER A 82 -12.67 14.68 9.26
CA SER A 82 -13.68 15.38 8.45
C SER A 82 -14.08 16.72 9.06
N MET A 83 -14.27 16.77 10.37
CA MET A 83 -14.63 17.99 11.09
C MET A 83 -13.53 19.07 11.06
N LYS A 84 -12.26 18.68 10.96
CA LYS A 84 -11.14 19.63 10.96
C LYS A 84 -11.08 20.48 9.69
N GLN A 85 -11.84 20.15 8.63
CA GLN A 85 -11.97 20.83 7.32
C GLN A 85 -10.66 21.14 6.55
N ALA A 86 -9.50 21.02 7.19
CA ALA A 86 -8.19 21.28 6.62
C ALA A 86 -7.61 20.09 5.86
N ILE A 87 -8.16 18.89 6.04
CA ILE A 87 -7.66 17.65 5.44
C ILE A 87 -8.74 17.16 4.46
N LYS A 88 -8.41 17.15 3.18
CA LYS A 88 -9.26 16.58 2.13
C LYS A 88 -8.71 15.19 1.76
N PRO A 89 -9.54 14.15 1.67
CA PRO A 89 -9.11 12.85 1.17
C PRO A 89 -8.48 13.01 -0.21
N ALA A 90 -7.28 12.48 -0.40
CA ALA A 90 -6.58 12.52 -1.67
C ALA A 90 -5.54 11.39 -1.75
N LEU A 91 -5.43 10.80 -2.94
CA LEU A 91 -4.33 9.91 -3.30
C LEU A 91 -3.20 10.72 -3.92
N ARG A 92 -1.97 10.30 -3.66
CA ARG A 92 -0.78 10.95 -4.20
C ARG A 92 -0.48 10.46 -5.61
N ARG A 93 0.26 11.28 -6.35
CA ARG A 93 0.67 10.98 -7.72
C ARG A 93 2.19 10.92 -7.84
N ASP A 94 2.65 10.04 -8.73
CA ASP A 94 4.07 9.88 -9.07
C ASP A 94 4.50 10.77 -10.26
N SER A 95 5.72 10.57 -10.75
CA SER A 95 6.29 11.31 -11.89
C SER A 95 5.56 11.08 -13.22
N ARG A 96 4.78 10.01 -13.35
CA ARG A 96 3.91 9.74 -14.50
C ARG A 96 2.56 10.45 -14.39
N ASN A 97 2.33 11.19 -13.30
CA ASN A 97 1.01 11.70 -12.92
C ASN A 97 -0.02 10.58 -12.69
N CYS A 98 0.42 9.35 -12.39
CA CYS A 98 -0.44 8.23 -12.00
C CYS A 98 -0.55 8.15 -10.47
N ILE A 99 -1.54 7.44 -9.93
CA ILE A 99 -1.59 7.16 -8.49
C ILE A 99 -0.32 6.43 -8.07
N GLU A 100 0.35 6.91 -7.02
CA GLU A 100 1.76 6.59 -6.73
C GLU A 100 2.04 5.09 -6.48
N PHE A 101 1.05 4.34 -5.97
CA PHE A 101 1.17 2.91 -5.74
C PHE A 101 0.67 2.06 -6.92
N SER A 102 0.07 2.67 -7.94
CA SER A 102 -0.52 1.91 -9.03
C SER A 102 0.54 1.44 -10.04
N LEU A 103 0.49 0.16 -10.38
CA LEU A 103 1.40 -0.40 -11.37
C LEU A 103 0.96 -0.10 -12.80
N ILE A 104 -0.31 0.24 -13.02
CA ILE A 104 -0.89 0.47 -14.35
C ILE A 104 -1.01 1.98 -14.57
N ASN A 105 -0.52 2.45 -15.71
CA ASN A 105 -0.85 3.79 -16.18
C ASN A 105 -2.24 3.75 -16.84
N PRO A 106 -3.26 4.45 -16.31
CA PRO A 106 -4.62 4.39 -16.86
C PRO A 106 -4.76 5.02 -18.25
N GLU A 107 -3.83 5.90 -18.66
CA GLU A 107 -3.85 6.54 -19.98
C GLU A 107 -3.19 5.66 -21.05
N THR A 108 -2.06 5.02 -20.72
CA THR A 108 -1.27 4.24 -21.70
C THR A 108 -1.49 2.72 -21.60
N ASN A 109 -2.12 2.24 -20.52
CA ASN A 109 -2.19 0.82 -20.13
C ASN A 109 -0.82 0.13 -19.93
N GLU A 110 0.26 0.90 -19.86
CA GLU A 110 1.58 0.35 -19.56
C GLU A 110 1.65 -0.10 -18.10
N ARG A 111 2.23 -1.28 -17.88
CA ARG A 111 2.41 -1.86 -16.55
C ARG A 111 3.87 -1.77 -16.11
N ALA A 112 4.12 -1.05 -15.03
CA ALA A 112 5.42 -0.99 -14.38
C ALA A 112 5.72 -2.30 -13.64
N SER A 113 7.02 -2.61 -13.50
CA SER A 113 7.45 -3.71 -12.63
C SER A 113 7.27 -3.30 -11.16
N PRO A 114 6.71 -4.16 -10.29
CA PRO A 114 6.59 -3.86 -8.87
C PRO A 114 7.96 -3.90 -8.19
N CYS A 115 8.23 -2.91 -7.35
CA CYS A 115 9.42 -2.85 -6.53
C CYS A 115 9.39 -3.98 -5.51
N LEU A 116 10.43 -4.82 -5.49
CA LEU A 116 10.56 -5.95 -4.58
C LEU A 116 10.41 -5.57 -3.10
N ILE A 117 10.78 -4.34 -2.74
CA ILE A 117 10.80 -3.88 -1.34
C ILE A 117 9.47 -3.27 -0.92
N THR A 118 8.82 -2.48 -1.79
CA THR A 118 7.67 -1.65 -1.42
C THR A 118 6.39 -2.06 -2.13
N GLY A 119 6.46 -2.82 -3.23
CA GLY A 119 5.35 -3.10 -4.13
C GLY A 119 5.00 -1.96 -5.09
N TYR A 120 5.55 -0.76 -4.88
CA TYR A 120 5.30 0.41 -5.71
C TYR A 120 5.93 0.26 -7.10
N PRO A 121 5.48 1.00 -8.12
CA PRO A 121 6.06 0.93 -9.46
C PRO A 121 7.56 1.30 -9.46
N VAL A 122 8.35 0.57 -10.24
CA VAL A 122 9.74 0.91 -10.56
C VAL A 122 9.76 1.83 -11.79
N LEU A 123 10.10 3.11 -11.59
CA LEU A 123 9.99 4.15 -12.62
C LEU A 123 11.35 4.62 -13.16
N ASP A 124 12.23 5.05 -12.26
CA ASP A 124 13.51 5.69 -12.61
C ASP A 124 14.70 4.73 -12.37
N ASP A 125 15.56 5.08 -11.41
CA ASP A 125 16.77 4.35 -11.07
C ASP A 125 16.43 3.05 -10.33
N ARG A 126 16.95 1.93 -10.86
CA ARG A 126 16.49 0.59 -10.49
C ARG A 126 17.64 -0.36 -10.26
N VAL A 127 17.43 -1.28 -9.33
CA VAL A 127 18.22 -2.49 -9.18
C VAL A 127 17.49 -3.60 -9.92
N ILE A 128 18.18 -4.24 -10.86
CA ILE A 128 17.70 -5.45 -11.54
C ILE A 128 18.42 -6.63 -10.90
N PHE A 129 17.66 -7.64 -10.50
CA PHE A 129 18.20 -8.84 -9.88
C PHE A 129 18.36 -9.98 -10.89
N ASP A 130 19.32 -10.86 -10.63
CA ASP A 130 19.71 -11.95 -11.55
C ASP A 130 18.60 -13.00 -11.77
N ARG A 131 17.63 -13.10 -10.85
CA ARG A 131 16.56 -14.10 -10.90
C ARG A 131 15.18 -13.49 -11.05
N PHE A 132 14.34 -14.19 -11.81
CA PHE A 132 12.91 -13.92 -11.99
C PHE A 132 12.56 -12.52 -12.52
N ASN A 133 13.53 -11.82 -13.15
CA ASN A 133 13.38 -10.44 -13.61
C ASN A 133 12.85 -9.50 -12.52
N LEU A 134 13.23 -9.75 -11.26
CA LEU A 134 12.83 -8.91 -10.14
C LEU A 134 13.53 -7.55 -10.25
N MET A 135 12.83 -6.51 -9.83
CA MET A 135 13.35 -5.15 -9.81
C MET A 135 13.02 -4.46 -8.49
N ALA A 136 13.81 -3.47 -8.11
CA ALA A 136 13.50 -2.57 -7.00
C ALA A 136 13.89 -1.14 -7.35
N ASN A 137 13.15 -0.16 -6.82
CA ASN A 137 13.62 1.22 -6.79
C ASN A 137 14.94 1.26 -6.01
N LYS A 138 15.97 1.86 -6.59
CA LYS A 138 17.32 1.83 -6.02
C LYS A 138 17.38 2.52 -4.66
N GLU A 139 16.64 3.62 -4.49
CA GLU A 139 16.54 4.31 -3.20
C GLU A 139 15.95 3.43 -2.11
N ASP A 140 14.84 2.73 -2.41
CA ASP A 140 14.18 1.81 -1.47
C ASP A 140 15.08 0.63 -1.11
N TRP A 141 15.74 0.03 -2.10
CA TRP A 141 16.72 -1.04 -1.87
C TRP A 141 17.87 -0.59 -0.97
N ASN A 142 18.45 0.57 -1.25
CA ASN A 142 19.56 1.11 -0.47
C ASN A 142 19.13 1.41 0.97
N LYS A 143 17.97 2.05 1.16
CA LYS A 143 17.40 2.30 2.48
C LYS A 143 17.18 0.99 3.24
N PHE A 144 16.58 -0.01 2.61
CA PHE A 144 16.36 -1.33 3.21
C PHE A 144 17.67 -2.00 3.63
N VAL A 145 18.67 -2.05 2.74
CA VAL A 145 19.97 -2.67 3.05
C VAL A 145 20.70 -1.93 4.16
N LEU A 146 20.70 -0.60 4.15
CA LEU A 146 21.29 0.22 5.21
C LEU A 146 20.58 0.00 6.55
N SER A 147 19.25 0.01 6.57
CA SER A 147 18.46 -0.28 7.77
C SER A 147 18.72 -1.70 8.29
N ALA A 148 18.71 -2.71 7.42
CA ALA A 148 18.98 -4.09 7.82
C ALA A 148 20.37 -4.23 8.44
N LYS A 149 21.41 -3.64 7.84
CA LYS A 149 22.79 -3.68 8.36
C LYS A 149 22.98 -2.89 9.66
N SER A 150 22.30 -1.76 9.80
CA SER A 150 22.51 -0.83 10.93
C SER A 150 21.66 -1.19 12.15
N ILE A 151 20.44 -1.64 11.91
CA ILE A 151 19.49 -2.04 12.96
C ILE A 151 19.78 -3.50 13.28
N ARG A 152 20.30 -3.79 14.48
CA ARG A 152 20.60 -5.16 14.97
C ARG A 152 19.31 -5.94 15.31
N ARG A 153 18.35 -5.98 14.38
CA ARG A 153 17.15 -6.81 14.48
C ARG A 153 17.33 -8.05 13.62
N GLU A 154 17.22 -9.21 14.26
CA GLU A 154 17.38 -10.51 13.61
C GLU A 154 16.40 -10.69 12.45
N SER A 155 15.14 -10.29 12.62
CA SER A 155 14.12 -10.37 11.56
C SER A 155 14.49 -9.59 10.29
N LEU A 156 15.10 -8.40 10.42
CA LEU A 156 15.53 -7.61 9.26
C LEU A 156 16.74 -8.26 8.55
N GLN A 157 17.66 -8.83 9.34
CA GLN A 157 18.81 -9.56 8.80
C GLN A 157 18.37 -10.82 8.05
N ASP A 158 17.38 -11.55 8.58
CA ASP A 158 16.87 -12.74 7.94
C ASP A 158 16.09 -12.41 6.66
N CYS A 159 15.32 -11.31 6.64
CA CYS A 159 14.72 -10.80 5.40
C CYS A 159 15.80 -10.46 4.36
N LEU A 160 16.89 -9.79 4.74
CA LEU A 160 17.97 -9.46 3.81
C LEU A 160 18.64 -10.72 3.25
N LYS A 161 18.94 -11.71 4.11
CA LYS A 161 19.50 -13.00 3.68
C LYS A 161 18.56 -13.73 2.72
N PHE A 162 17.26 -13.77 3.05
CA PHE A 162 16.23 -14.37 2.21
C PHE A 162 16.19 -13.70 0.83
N LEU A 163 16.05 -12.37 0.79
CA LEU A 163 15.95 -11.62 -0.47
C LEU A 163 17.20 -11.81 -1.32
N THR A 164 18.39 -11.73 -0.73
CA THR A 164 19.67 -11.96 -1.42
C THR A 164 19.72 -13.35 -2.06
N LYS A 165 19.31 -14.39 -1.32
CA LYS A 165 19.27 -15.77 -1.81
C LYS A 165 18.19 -15.97 -2.88
N TRP A 166 17.02 -15.37 -2.69
CA TRP A 166 15.86 -15.54 -3.56
C TRP A 166 16.09 -14.85 -4.91
N THR A 167 16.58 -13.62 -4.89
CA THR A 167 16.76 -12.80 -6.09
C THR A 167 18.09 -13.06 -6.81
N GLY A 168 19.00 -13.79 -6.16
CA GLY A 168 20.35 -14.02 -6.69
C GLY A 168 21.25 -12.80 -6.62
N ALA A 169 20.83 -11.73 -5.92
CA ALA A 169 21.67 -10.56 -5.70
C ALA A 169 23.02 -10.99 -5.10
N GLN A 170 24.13 -10.69 -5.77
CA GLN A 170 25.39 -10.66 -5.05
C GLN A 170 25.42 -9.40 -4.17
N PRO A 171 25.99 -9.46 -2.96
CA PRO A 171 26.18 -8.28 -2.12
C PRO A 171 27.27 -7.34 -2.67
N ASN A 172 27.23 -7.00 -3.97
CA ASN A 172 27.99 -5.89 -4.53
C ASN A 172 27.13 -4.63 -4.43
N VAL A 173 26.99 -4.17 -3.20
CA VAL A 173 26.65 -2.77 -2.94
C VAL A 173 27.95 -2.01 -3.11
N SER A 174 28.27 -1.61 -4.34
CA SER A 174 29.26 -0.56 -4.55
C SER A 174 28.65 0.72 -3.96
N LEU A 175 29.18 1.11 -2.79
CA LEU A 175 29.04 2.45 -2.22
C LEU A 175 29.73 3.47 -3.11
#